data_AF-A0A2D6A4J6-F1
#
_entry.id   AF-A0A2D6A4J6-F1
#
_cell.length_a   1.000
_cell.length_b   1.000
_cell.length_c   1.000
_cell.angle_alpha   90.00
_cell.angle_beta   90.00
_cell.angle_gamma   90.00
#
_symmetry.space_group_name_H-M   'P 1'
#
loop_
_entity.id
_entity.type
_entity.pdbx_description
1 polymer ?
#
loop_
_entity_poly.entity_id
_entity_poly.type
_entity_poly.pdbx_seq_one_letter_code
_entity_poly.pdbx_strand_id
1 'polypeptide(L)'
;MTSIKRALLATTLGLLAGAPALGNPRLAEAEAGQLAVCAVRQGSGIKVKRENVLWGSVRKCRSPAEVDMKKALAATPEAKKIKDRGIAKGSAKYLILMAKANKRVRRIVKEVAVNDSRDCVVKKDSIKANPKKLTVVDLTDKVVEAIENE
;
A
#
# COMPACT_ATOMS: atom_id res chain seq x y z
N MET A 1 25.38 -52.93 -21.17
CA MET A 1 26.69 -52.71 -21.83
C MET A 1 27.02 -51.23 -21.69
N THR A 2 27.81 -50.86 -20.67
CA THR A 2 29.24 -50.46 -20.76
C THR A 2 29.41 -49.12 -21.49
N SER A 3 29.95 -48.02 -20.94
CA SER A 3 31.14 -47.79 -20.09
C SER A 3 30.99 -46.42 -19.40
N ILE A 4 31.34 -46.17 -18.12
CA ILE A 4 32.67 -46.04 -17.46
C ILE A 4 33.64 -45.10 -18.21
N LYS A 5 34.03 -43.99 -17.55
CA LYS A 5 35.40 -43.48 -17.28
C LYS A 5 35.33 -41.98 -16.88
N ARG A 6 35.73 -41.59 -15.65
CA ARG A 6 37.06 -41.04 -15.25
C ARG A 6 37.37 -39.74 -16.02
N ALA A 7 37.87 -38.63 -15.49
CA ALA A 7 38.65 -38.24 -14.30
C ALA A 7 38.46 -36.69 -14.21
N LEU A 8 39.04 -35.86 -13.34
CA LEU A 8 40.39 -35.81 -12.79
C LEU A 8 40.41 -34.68 -11.74
N LEU A 9 41.17 -34.87 -10.66
CA LEU A 9 41.47 -33.87 -9.64
C LEU A 9 42.23 -32.67 -10.22
N ALA A 10 42.03 -31.48 -9.66
CA ALA A 10 43.05 -30.43 -9.71
C ALA A 10 43.10 -29.66 -8.38
N THR A 11 44.09 -30.04 -7.59
CA THR A 11 44.58 -29.38 -6.38
C THR A 11 45.45 -28.18 -6.76
N THR A 12 45.16 -27.00 -6.24
CA THR A 12 46.09 -25.84 -6.11
C THR A 12 45.61 -25.11 -4.83
N LEU A 13 46.30 -25.01 -3.69
CA LEU A 13 47.68 -24.69 -3.28
C LEU A 13 48.14 -23.27 -3.66
N GLY A 14 48.34 -22.44 -2.62
CA GLY A 14 48.90 -21.07 -2.62
C GLY A 14 48.03 -20.15 -1.76
N LEU A 15 48.26 -19.91 -0.46
CA LEU A 15 49.40 -19.29 0.23
C LEU A 15 49.82 -17.94 -0.38
N LEU A 16 49.42 -16.82 0.24
CA LEU A 16 50.32 -15.69 0.58
C LEU A 16 49.58 -14.44 1.12
N ALA A 17 50.19 -13.89 2.18
CA ALA A 17 50.37 -12.48 2.50
C ALA A 17 49.16 -11.62 2.91
N GLY A 18 49.23 -11.11 4.14
CA GLY A 18 48.38 -10.03 4.63
C GLY A 18 48.83 -8.63 4.18
N ALA A 19 47.99 -7.66 4.49
CA ALA A 19 48.34 -6.25 4.67
C ALA A 19 47.25 -5.56 5.53
N PRO A 20 47.60 -4.82 6.59
CA PRO A 20 46.70 -3.83 7.19
C PRO A 20 46.90 -2.50 6.47
N ALA A 21 45.89 -2.04 5.74
CA ALA A 21 45.92 -0.71 5.12
C ALA A 21 45.24 0.31 6.04
N LEU A 22 46.08 1.24 6.51
CA LEU A 22 45.77 2.49 7.19
C LEU A 22 44.85 3.39 6.37
N GLY A 23 44.04 4.17 7.09
CA GLY A 23 43.81 5.57 6.77
C GLY A 23 42.58 5.91 5.93
N ASN A 24 41.57 6.47 6.60
CA ASN A 24 40.67 7.44 5.97
C ASN A 24 40.61 8.70 6.84
N PRO A 25 41.25 9.81 6.42
CA PRO A 25 40.92 11.14 6.91
C PRO A 25 39.84 11.73 5.98
N ARG A 26 38.63 11.95 6.49
CA ARG A 26 37.69 12.85 5.82
C ARG A 26 36.77 13.53 6.83
N LEU A 27 37.23 14.71 7.24
CA LEU A 27 36.48 15.97 7.20
C LEU A 27 34.96 15.82 7.15
N ALA A 28 34.28 16.27 8.20
CA ALA A 28 33.26 17.31 8.08
C ALA A 28 32.76 17.70 9.48
N GLU A 29 33.20 18.88 9.92
CA GLU A 29 32.43 19.72 10.84
C GLU A 29 31.02 19.95 10.28
N ALA A 30 30.02 19.86 11.14
CA ALA A 30 28.72 20.49 10.93
C ALA A 30 28.15 20.89 12.29
N GLU A 31 28.62 22.03 12.79
CA GLU A 31 27.81 22.86 13.68
C GLU A 31 26.61 23.41 12.89
N ALA A 32 25.39 23.23 13.41
CA ALA A 32 24.34 24.26 13.41
C ALA A 32 22.98 23.67 13.86
N GLY A 33 22.51 24.13 15.02
CA GLY A 33 21.13 24.57 15.23
C GLY A 33 20.01 23.56 14.99
N GLN A 34 19.62 22.84 16.04
CA GLN A 34 18.26 22.29 16.14
C GLN A 34 17.44 23.06 17.17
N LEU A 35 16.95 24.24 16.74
CA LEU A 35 15.69 24.74 17.28
C LEU A 35 14.57 23.86 16.72
N ALA A 36 14.34 22.74 17.39
CA ALA A 36 13.19 21.89 17.17
C ALA A 36 11.93 22.64 17.58
N VAL A 37 11.38 23.44 16.67
CA VAL A 37 9.99 23.89 16.73
C VAL A 37 9.14 22.64 16.53
N CYS A 38 8.83 21.95 17.63
CA CYS A 38 7.75 20.97 17.70
C CYS A 38 6.43 21.71 17.50
N ALA A 39 6.15 22.09 16.24
CA ALA A 39 4.85 22.57 15.83
C ALA A 39 3.85 21.43 16.11
N VAL A 40 3.10 21.59 17.20
CA VAL A 40 1.89 20.82 17.49
C VAL A 40 0.99 20.98 16.27
N ARG A 41 1.03 19.99 15.37
CA ARG A 41 0.17 19.92 14.19
C ARG A 41 -1.27 19.84 14.68
N GLN A 42 -1.95 20.98 14.69
CA GLN A 42 -3.37 21.07 14.94
C GLN A 42 -4.09 20.05 14.05
N GLY A 43 -4.82 19.13 14.68
CA GLY A 43 -5.50 18.01 14.04
C GLY A 43 -6.38 18.52 12.91
N SER A 44 -5.93 18.34 11.67
CA SER A 44 -6.56 18.83 10.45
C SER A 44 -7.68 17.88 10.01
N GLY A 45 -8.43 17.34 10.96
CA GLY A 45 -9.23 16.15 10.73
C GLY A 45 -10.59 16.43 10.13
N ILE A 46 -10.93 15.69 9.08
CA ILE A 46 -12.28 15.64 8.52
C ILE A 46 -13.18 14.86 9.49
N LYS A 47 -14.45 15.25 9.66
CA LYS A 47 -15.37 14.47 10.50
C LYS A 47 -15.96 13.30 9.69
N VAL A 48 -15.38 12.11 9.88
CA VAL A 48 -15.87 10.84 9.31
C VAL A 48 -15.95 9.76 10.40
N LYS A 49 -16.88 8.82 10.24
CA LYS A 49 -16.91 7.60 11.09
C LYS A 49 -15.72 6.72 10.77
N ARG A 50 -15.11 6.10 11.79
CA ARG A 50 -13.92 5.23 11.63
C ARG A 50 -14.17 4.06 10.67
N GLU A 51 -15.38 3.54 10.62
CA GLU A 51 -15.81 2.42 9.76
C GLU A 51 -15.82 2.76 8.26
N ASN A 52 -15.82 4.04 7.92
CA ASN A 52 -15.85 4.53 6.53
C ASN A 52 -14.46 4.94 6.02
N VAL A 53 -13.42 4.78 6.85
CA VAL A 53 -12.04 5.01 6.48
C VAL A 53 -11.49 3.71 5.88
N LEU A 54 -11.00 3.78 4.65
CA LEU A 54 -10.40 2.64 3.96
C LEU A 54 -8.90 2.58 4.22
N TRP A 55 -8.25 3.76 4.17
CA TRP A 55 -6.83 3.90 4.38
C TRP A 55 -6.50 5.24 5.05
N GLY A 56 -5.46 5.26 5.88
CA GLY A 56 -4.94 6.48 6.50
C GLY A 56 -5.57 6.88 7.84
N SER A 57 -5.24 8.08 8.30
CA SER A 57 -5.61 8.59 9.63
C SER A 57 -6.38 9.89 9.53
N VAL A 58 -7.68 9.83 9.84
CA VAL A 58 -8.64 10.95 9.81
C VAL A 58 -8.12 12.24 10.45
N ARG A 59 -7.42 12.12 11.60
CA ARG A 59 -6.93 13.27 12.38
C ARG A 59 -5.78 14.03 11.73
N LYS A 60 -5.02 13.38 10.85
CA LYS A 60 -3.81 13.92 10.21
C LYS A 60 -3.97 14.08 8.69
N CYS A 61 -5.18 13.88 8.16
CA CYS A 61 -5.43 13.97 6.72
C CYS A 61 -5.19 15.40 6.22
N ARG A 62 -4.26 15.56 5.27
CA ARG A 62 -4.06 16.81 4.53
C ARG A 62 -4.72 16.73 3.17
N SER A 63 -4.55 15.60 2.49
CA SER A 63 -5.11 15.34 1.16
C SER A 63 -6.12 14.20 1.22
N PRO A 64 -7.42 14.48 1.46
CA PRO A 64 -8.45 13.45 1.43
C PRO A 64 -8.78 13.01 0.00
N ALA A 65 -9.11 11.73 -0.12
CA ALA A 65 -9.66 11.15 -1.32
C ALA A 65 -10.91 10.32 -1.00
N GLU A 66 -11.82 10.27 -1.95
CA GLU A 66 -13.03 9.47 -1.89
C GLU A 66 -12.96 8.30 -2.87
N VAL A 67 -13.52 7.16 -2.46
CA VAL A 67 -13.68 5.98 -3.30
C VAL A 67 -15.09 5.43 -3.15
N ASP A 68 -15.74 5.17 -4.29
CA ASP A 68 -16.99 4.44 -4.34
C ASP A 68 -16.74 2.93 -4.22
N MET A 69 -16.95 2.42 -3.01
CA MET A 69 -16.82 1.00 -2.72
C MET A 69 -17.79 0.12 -3.50
N LYS A 70 -18.98 0.63 -3.88
CA LYS A 70 -19.95 -0.18 -4.63
C LYS A 70 -19.45 -0.44 -6.04
N LYS A 71 -18.92 0.61 -6.69
CA LYS A 71 -18.30 0.50 -8.02
C LYS A 71 -17.04 -0.37 -7.98
N ALA A 72 -16.14 -0.11 -7.03
CA ALA A 72 -14.91 -0.91 -6.88
C ALA A 72 -15.21 -2.39 -6.61
N LEU A 73 -16.17 -2.71 -5.73
CA LEU A 73 -16.57 -4.10 -5.49
C LEU A 73 -17.18 -4.73 -6.73
N ALA A 74 -18.01 -4.00 -7.49
CA ALA A 74 -18.64 -4.54 -8.69
C ALA A 74 -17.64 -4.89 -9.80
N ALA A 75 -16.50 -4.19 -9.86
CA ALA A 75 -15.42 -4.48 -10.81
C ALA A 75 -14.65 -5.77 -10.49
N THR A 76 -14.65 -6.21 -9.22
CA THR A 76 -13.87 -7.38 -8.80
C THR A 76 -14.35 -8.69 -9.43
N PRO A 77 -13.43 -9.61 -9.78
CA PRO A 77 -13.81 -10.91 -10.34
C PRO A 77 -14.62 -11.76 -9.35
N GLU A 78 -14.45 -11.56 -8.05
CA GLU A 78 -15.25 -12.22 -7.01
C GLU A 78 -16.72 -11.79 -7.07
N ALA A 79 -16.99 -10.50 -7.26
CA ALA A 79 -18.35 -10.00 -7.39
C ALA A 79 -18.99 -10.45 -8.71
N LYS A 80 -18.22 -10.50 -9.80
CA LYS A 80 -18.66 -11.09 -11.08
C LYS A 80 -19.06 -12.55 -10.88
N LYS A 81 -18.21 -13.37 -10.23
CA LYS A 81 -18.52 -14.78 -9.88
C LYS A 81 -19.78 -14.96 -9.02
N ILE A 82 -20.07 -14.03 -8.10
CA ILE A 82 -21.31 -14.06 -7.31
C ILE A 82 -22.53 -13.88 -8.20
N LYS A 83 -22.48 -12.94 -9.15
CA LYS A 83 -23.55 -12.67 -10.11
C LYS A 83 -23.72 -13.84 -11.07
N ASP A 84 -22.63 -14.32 -11.67
CA ASP A 84 -22.65 -15.39 -12.68
C ASP A 84 -23.21 -16.70 -12.13
N ARG A 85 -22.89 -17.02 -10.87
CA ARG A 85 -23.32 -18.27 -10.21
C ARG A 85 -24.63 -18.12 -9.44
N GLY A 86 -25.26 -16.95 -9.46
CA GLY A 86 -26.51 -16.70 -8.73
C GLY A 86 -26.43 -17.02 -7.24
N ILE A 87 -25.30 -16.72 -6.58
CA ILE A 87 -25.10 -17.12 -5.18
C ILE A 87 -26.04 -16.32 -4.27
N ALA A 88 -26.86 -17.03 -3.49
CA ALA A 88 -27.80 -16.41 -2.57
C ALA A 88 -27.11 -15.50 -1.55
N LYS A 89 -27.63 -14.27 -1.41
CA LYS A 89 -27.18 -13.30 -0.40
C LYS A 89 -27.39 -13.91 0.99
N GLY A 90 -26.38 -13.81 1.84
CA GLY A 90 -26.40 -14.37 3.20
C GLY A 90 -25.95 -15.82 3.30
N SER A 91 -25.74 -16.53 2.18
CA SER A 91 -25.08 -17.84 2.22
C SER A 91 -23.62 -17.71 2.68
N ALA A 92 -23.10 -18.75 3.34
CA ALA A 92 -21.70 -18.77 3.78
C ALA A 92 -20.73 -18.49 2.60
N LYS A 93 -21.00 -19.07 1.43
CA LYS A 93 -20.22 -18.87 0.21
C LYS A 93 -20.23 -17.42 -0.26
N TYR A 94 -21.38 -16.74 -0.20
CA TYR A 94 -21.49 -15.31 -0.50
C TYR A 94 -20.64 -14.47 0.45
N LEU A 95 -20.72 -14.73 1.76
CA LEU A 95 -19.97 -13.99 2.77
C LEU A 95 -18.44 -14.13 2.57
N ILE A 96 -17.98 -15.35 2.28
CA ILE A 96 -16.55 -15.62 2.01
C ILE A 96 -16.07 -14.86 0.77
N LEU A 97 -16.81 -14.94 -0.35
CA LEU A 97 -16.44 -14.25 -1.58
C LEU A 97 -16.47 -12.73 -1.41
N MET A 98 -17.47 -12.20 -0.71
CA MET A 98 -17.58 -10.78 -0.43
C MET A 98 -16.48 -10.28 0.51
N ALA A 99 -16.09 -11.07 1.52
CA ALA A 99 -14.95 -10.75 2.38
C ALA A 99 -13.64 -10.72 1.58
N LYS A 100 -13.45 -11.67 0.67
CA LYS A 100 -12.29 -11.70 -0.24
C LYS A 100 -12.27 -10.49 -1.17
N ALA A 101 -13.39 -10.15 -1.80
CA ALA A 101 -13.55 -8.96 -2.63
C ALA A 101 -13.19 -7.68 -1.87
N ASN A 102 -13.74 -7.51 -0.65
CA ASN A 102 -13.42 -6.36 0.21
C ASN A 102 -11.94 -6.27 0.57
N LYS A 103 -11.29 -7.40 0.88
CA LYS A 103 -9.86 -7.44 1.17
C LYS A 103 -9.04 -7.01 -0.04
N ARG A 104 -9.40 -7.49 -1.24
CA ARG A 104 -8.74 -7.14 -2.51
C ARG A 104 -8.88 -5.64 -2.81
N VAL A 105 -10.10 -5.11 -2.76
CA VAL A 105 -10.36 -3.67 -2.98
C VAL A 105 -9.57 -2.81 -2.00
N ARG A 106 -9.56 -3.14 -0.70
CA ARG A 106 -8.80 -2.37 0.29
C ARG A 106 -7.29 -2.36 0.04
N ARG A 107 -6.74 -3.46 -0.46
CA ARG A 107 -5.32 -3.53 -0.85
C ARG A 107 -5.04 -2.58 -2.02
N ILE A 108 -5.83 -2.67 -3.08
CA ILE A 108 -5.65 -1.84 -4.29
C ILE A 108 -5.85 -0.36 -3.97
N VAL A 109 -6.87 -0.02 -3.16
CA VAL A 109 -7.08 1.35 -2.68
C VAL A 109 -5.85 1.87 -1.94
N LYS A 110 -5.19 1.04 -1.13
CA LYS A 110 -3.95 1.42 -0.45
C LYS A 110 -2.83 1.68 -1.46
N GLU A 111 -2.66 0.82 -2.46
CA GLU A 111 -1.62 0.98 -3.49
C GLU A 111 -1.83 2.25 -4.30
N VAL A 112 -3.05 2.50 -4.79
CA VAL A 112 -3.41 3.73 -5.50
C VAL A 112 -3.19 4.96 -4.62
N ALA A 113 -3.57 4.89 -3.33
CA ALA A 113 -3.36 5.99 -2.40
C ALA A 113 -1.88 6.29 -2.16
N VAL A 114 -1.02 5.28 -2.08
CA VAL A 114 0.43 5.46 -1.94
C VAL A 114 1.00 6.07 -3.22
N ASN A 115 0.61 5.57 -4.39
CA ASN A 115 1.08 6.08 -5.68
C ASN A 115 0.69 7.54 -5.91
N ASP A 116 -0.54 7.92 -5.57
CA ASP A 116 -1.05 9.29 -5.67
C ASP A 116 -0.67 10.17 -4.46
N SER A 117 0.17 9.68 -3.54
CA SER A 117 0.61 10.41 -2.33
C SER A 117 -0.56 10.96 -1.49
N ARG A 118 -1.60 10.15 -1.29
CA ARG A 118 -2.79 10.48 -0.51
C ARG A 118 -2.69 9.92 0.90
N ASP A 119 -2.85 10.80 1.88
CA ASP A 119 -2.76 10.44 3.30
C ASP A 119 -3.99 9.67 3.81
N CYS A 120 -5.11 9.75 3.07
CA CYS A 120 -6.42 9.51 3.62
C CYS A 120 -7.44 9.16 2.54
N VAL A 121 -8.00 7.96 2.61
CA VAL A 121 -9.05 7.52 1.69
C VAL A 121 -10.28 7.12 2.47
N VAL A 122 -11.41 7.73 2.13
CA VAL A 122 -12.70 7.47 2.75
C VAL A 122 -13.70 6.98 1.71
N LYS A 123 -14.76 6.32 2.18
CA LYS A 123 -15.89 5.99 1.31
C LYS A 123 -16.57 7.27 0.82
N LYS A 124 -17.03 7.23 -0.43
CA LYS A 124 -17.88 8.27 -1.01
C LYS A 124 -19.08 8.60 -0.10
N ASP A 125 -19.46 9.88 -0.06
CA ASP A 125 -20.57 10.43 0.73
C ASP A 125 -20.46 10.24 2.26
N SER A 126 -19.30 9.83 2.78
CA SER A 126 -19.12 9.60 4.21
C SER A 126 -18.62 10.84 4.96
N ILE A 127 -18.24 11.90 4.26
CA ILE A 127 -17.74 13.15 4.82
C ILE A 127 -18.93 13.99 5.31
N LYS A 128 -19.09 14.08 6.64
CA LYS A 128 -20.19 14.84 7.25
C LYS A 128 -19.91 16.33 7.41
N ALA A 129 -18.64 16.68 7.60
CA ALA A 129 -18.20 18.07 7.70
C ALA A 129 -16.76 18.17 7.23
N ASN A 130 -16.52 19.11 6.32
CA ASN A 130 -15.20 19.46 5.82
C ASN A 130 -14.84 20.86 6.34
N PRO A 131 -14.28 20.98 7.55
CA PRO A 131 -14.05 22.28 8.19
C PRO A 131 -13.01 23.15 7.47
N LYS A 132 -12.24 22.60 6.53
CA LYS A 132 -11.16 23.29 5.82
C LYS A 132 -11.38 23.45 4.31
N LYS A 133 -12.58 23.11 3.80
CA LYS A 133 -12.88 23.08 2.34
C LYS A 133 -11.78 22.35 1.55
N LEU A 134 -11.24 21.26 2.11
CA LEU A 134 -10.20 20.48 1.44
C LEU A 134 -10.77 19.92 0.14
N THR A 135 -10.03 20.08 -0.96
CA THR A 135 -10.39 19.50 -2.26
C THR A 135 -10.38 17.97 -2.13
N VAL A 136 -11.57 17.38 -2.18
CA VAL A 136 -11.73 15.93 -2.13
C VAL A 136 -11.65 15.41 -3.56
N VAL A 137 -10.69 14.52 -3.81
CA VAL A 137 -10.49 13.92 -5.13
C VAL A 137 -11.15 12.54 -5.15
N ASP A 138 -11.96 12.26 -6.18
CA ASP A 138 -12.51 10.93 -6.41
C ASP A 138 -11.43 10.05 -7.09
N LEU A 139 -11.08 8.93 -6.47
CA LEU A 139 -10.10 7.96 -6.99
C LEU A 139 -10.78 6.70 -7.54
N THR A 140 -12.11 6.69 -7.67
CA THR A 140 -12.87 5.50 -8.06
C THR A 140 -12.39 4.91 -9.38
N ASP A 141 -12.21 5.75 -10.41
CA ASP A 141 -11.86 5.27 -11.75
C ASP A 141 -10.46 4.62 -11.76
N LYS A 142 -9.48 5.23 -11.10
CA LYS A 142 -8.13 4.67 -10.94
C LYS A 142 -8.14 3.35 -10.18
N VAL A 143 -8.98 3.23 -9.14
CA VAL A 143 -9.12 1.98 -8.37
C VAL A 143 -9.77 0.89 -9.21
N VAL A 144 -10.78 1.23 -10.03
CA VAL A 144 -11.43 0.28 -10.94
C VAL A 144 -10.44 -0.21 -11.99
N GLU A 145 -9.71 0.71 -12.63
CA GLU A 145 -8.68 0.36 -13.61
C GLU A 145 -7.59 -0.54 -13.00
N ALA A 146 -7.13 -0.23 -11.78
CA ALA A 146 -6.16 -1.07 -11.07
C ALA A 146 -6.71 -2.46 -10.69
N ILE A 147 -8.03 -2.59 -10.47
CA ILE A 147 -8.67 -3.90 -10.23
C ILE A 147 -8.73 -4.73 -11.53
N GLU A 148 -8.95 -4.09 -12.67
CA GLU A 148 -9.08 -4.77 -13.97
C GLU A 148 -7.72 -5.18 -14.56
N ASN A 149 -6.66 -4.43 -14.25
CA ASN A 149 -5.30 -4.69 -14.73
C ASN A 149 -4.47 -5.64 -13.82
N GLU A 150 -5.07 -6.22 -12.77
CA GLU A 150 -4.43 -7.17 -11.84
C GLU A 150 -4.77 -8.63 -12.13
#